data_AF-A0A388KSL2-F1
#
_entry.id   AF-A0A388KSL2-F1
#
_cell.length_a   1.000
_cell.length_b   1.000
_cell.length_c   1.000
_cell.angle_alpha   90.00
_cell.angle_beta   90.00
_cell.angle_gamma   90.00
#
_symmetry.space_group_name_H-M   'P 1'
#
loop_
_entity.id
_entity.type
_entity.pdbx_description
1 polymer ?
#
loop_
_entity_poly.entity_id
_entity_poly.type
_entity_poly.pdbx_seq_one_letter_code
_entity_poly.pdbx_strand_id
1 'polypeptide(L)'
;MGDSNRRSSGRGRSGGKRGRIFRRDFRDNRENVWKRSRPGVESGDQGPRLPVGITTPWTGFVTENEQFENYYKAQKIVPAEEWDEFMSVFKRPLPATFRINGSGKFAYAIRDQMRRDFFNLLEEGVEVDGEPVDPPSPLPWYADNLAWKLNFSRMQLRKLPILGK
;
A
#
# COMPACT_ATOMS: atom_id res chain seq x y z
N MET A 1 19.04 40.30 65.74
CA MET A 1 18.05 41.34 66.09
C MET A 1 17.57 41.98 64.81
N GLY A 2 16.30 41.74 64.48
CA GLY A 2 15.43 42.55 63.61
C GLY A 2 15.80 42.67 62.13
N ASP A 3 14.86 42.90 61.22
CA ASP A 3 13.44 42.62 61.17
C ASP A 3 13.01 42.77 59.69
N SER A 4 11.95 42.07 59.34
CA SER A 4 11.03 42.20 58.19
C SER A 4 11.12 43.39 57.20
N ASN A 5 10.94 43.07 55.90
CA ASN A 5 9.97 43.75 54.99
C ASN A 5 9.86 43.00 53.63
N ARG A 6 8.74 42.33 53.34
CA ARG A 6 7.50 42.78 52.67
C ARG A 6 7.57 42.97 51.14
N ARG A 7 6.69 42.16 50.50
CA ARG A 7 5.73 42.49 49.42
C ARG A 7 6.20 42.43 47.96
N SER A 8 5.67 41.37 47.31
CA SER A 8 4.66 41.45 46.25
C SER A 8 5.10 41.48 44.78
N SER A 9 4.41 40.59 44.05
CA SER A 9 3.99 40.65 42.65
C SER A 9 4.96 40.21 41.57
N GLY A 10 4.50 39.27 40.73
CA GLY A 10 5.13 38.98 39.44
C GLY A 10 4.78 37.62 38.86
N ARG A 11 3.61 37.52 38.22
CA ARG A 11 3.14 36.36 37.45
C ARG A 11 4.13 35.94 36.36
N GLY A 12 4.21 34.63 36.08
CA GLY A 12 4.87 34.08 34.90
C GLY A 12 4.35 32.70 34.51
N ARG A 13 3.12 32.62 34.00
CA ARG A 13 2.61 31.46 33.24
C ARG A 13 3.50 31.28 32.00
N SER A 14 4.21 30.16 31.90
CA SER A 14 4.65 29.61 30.62
C SER A 14 4.27 28.12 30.66
N GLY A 15 3.30 27.65 29.89
CA GLY A 15 3.32 27.68 28.44
C GLY A 15 3.89 26.34 28.00
N GLY A 16 3.04 25.29 28.04
CA GLY A 16 3.42 23.90 27.85
C GLY A 16 4.14 23.67 26.52
N LYS A 17 5.47 23.58 26.59
CA LYS A 17 6.30 23.07 25.49
C LYS A 17 6.16 21.56 25.49
N ARG A 18 5.45 21.01 24.50
CA ARG A 18 5.45 19.58 24.19
C ARG A 18 6.92 19.17 23.95
N GLY A 19 7.51 18.52 24.94
CA GLY A 19 8.87 18.00 24.87
C GLY A 19 9.00 17.03 23.69
N ARG A 20 10.21 16.98 23.11
CA ARG A 20 10.54 15.97 22.10
C ARG A 20 10.31 14.59 22.71
N ILE A 21 9.55 13.76 22.00
CA ILE A 21 9.23 12.41 22.41
C ILE A 21 10.52 11.58 22.31
N PHE A 22 10.99 11.02 23.41
CA PHE A 22 12.19 10.20 23.46
C PHE A 22 11.82 8.72 23.35
N ARG A 23 12.74 7.87 22.87
CA ARG A 23 12.53 6.41 22.78
C ARG A 23 12.08 5.75 24.09
N ARG A 24 12.41 6.35 25.24
CA ARG A 24 11.97 5.92 26.58
C ARG A 24 10.47 6.12 26.82
N ASP A 25 9.84 7.07 26.14
CA ASP A 25 8.40 7.35 26.28
C ASP A 25 7.53 6.27 25.59
N PHE A 26 8.16 5.40 24.79
CA PHE A 26 7.56 4.22 24.16
C PHE A 26 7.89 2.92 24.90
N ARG A 27 8.54 2.97 26.08
CA ARG A 27 8.79 1.77 26.91
C ARG A 27 7.57 1.35 27.72
N ASP A 28 6.64 2.27 27.98
CA ASP A 28 5.40 1.93 28.66
C ASP A 28 4.51 1.16 27.69
N ASN A 29 4.19 -0.08 28.07
CA ASN A 29 3.25 -0.96 27.40
C ASN A 29 1.82 -0.40 27.56
N ARG A 30 1.56 0.74 26.92
CA ARG A 30 0.20 1.29 26.84
C ARG A 30 -0.60 0.35 25.95
N GLU A 31 -1.77 -0.04 26.46
CA GLU A 31 -2.69 -0.86 25.71
C GLU A 31 -3.02 -0.19 24.37
N ASN A 32 -2.81 -0.92 23.28
CA ASN A 32 -3.01 -0.39 21.94
C ASN A 32 -4.51 -0.27 21.64
N VAL A 33 -5.11 0.87 21.96
CA VAL A 33 -6.54 1.17 21.71
C VAL A 33 -6.93 1.05 20.23
N TRP A 34 -5.96 1.16 19.31
CA TRP A 34 -6.16 1.01 17.86
C TRP A 34 -6.13 -0.45 17.38
N LYS A 35 -5.74 -1.42 18.22
CA LYS A 35 -5.88 -2.84 17.88
C LYS A 35 -7.32 -3.27 18.12
N ARG A 36 -8.19 -3.00 17.14
CA ARG A 36 -9.50 -3.66 17.09
C ARG A 36 -9.24 -5.14 16.75
N SER A 37 -9.74 -6.06 17.58
CA SER A 37 -9.69 -7.50 17.28
C SER A 37 -10.30 -7.74 15.91
N ARG A 38 -9.60 -8.51 15.06
CA ARG A 38 -10.16 -8.95 13.79
C ARG A 38 -11.39 -9.82 14.11
N PRO A 39 -12.56 -9.56 13.52
CA PRO A 39 -13.70 -10.46 13.68
C PRO A 39 -13.33 -11.81 13.07
N GLY A 40 -13.38 -12.88 13.86
CA GLY A 40 -13.03 -14.25 13.46
C GLY A 40 -12.06 -15.00 14.38
N VAL A 41 -11.57 -14.37 15.47
CA VAL A 41 -10.83 -15.10 16.53
C VAL A 41 -11.66 -15.03 17.80
N GLU A 42 -12.43 -16.09 18.05
CA GLU A 42 -13.12 -16.28 19.32
C GLU A 42 -12.08 -16.35 20.46
N SER A 43 -12.28 -15.52 21.48
CA SER A 43 -11.51 -15.54 22.70
C SER A 43 -11.87 -16.80 23.50
N GLY A 44 -11.06 -17.84 23.36
CA GLY A 44 -11.21 -19.08 24.13
C GLY A 44 -9.92 -19.89 24.13
N ASP A 45 -9.31 -19.97 25.31
CA ASP A 45 -8.26 -20.90 25.72
C ASP A 45 -6.80 -20.61 25.31
N GLN A 46 -5.92 -20.74 26.29
CA GLN A 46 -4.48 -20.44 26.20
C GLN A 46 -3.75 -21.57 25.46
N GLY A 47 -3.83 -21.55 24.12
CA GLY A 47 -2.91 -22.34 23.29
C GLY A 47 -1.47 -21.80 23.37
N PRO A 48 -0.44 -22.67 23.25
CA PRO A 48 0.96 -22.25 23.39
C PRO A 48 1.29 -21.17 22.36
N ARG A 49 1.92 -20.08 22.84
CA ARG A 49 2.40 -18.98 22.01
C ARG A 49 3.25 -19.53 20.86
N LEU A 50 2.77 -19.40 19.63
CA LEU A 50 3.55 -19.73 18.43
C LEU A 50 4.85 -18.90 18.45
N PRO A 51 5.98 -19.50 18.05
CA PRO A 51 7.27 -18.83 18.10
C PRO A 51 7.27 -17.60 17.18
N VAL A 52 7.90 -16.53 17.66
CA VAL A 52 8.16 -15.31 16.89
C VAL A 52 8.96 -15.70 15.65
N GLY A 53 8.32 -15.65 14.48
CA GLY A 53 8.94 -16.02 13.21
C GLY A 53 7.97 -16.50 12.13
N ILE A 54 6.74 -16.88 12.49
CA ILE A 54 5.74 -17.29 11.50
C ILE A 54 4.94 -16.06 11.07
N THR A 55 5.36 -15.42 9.97
CA THR A 55 4.47 -14.53 9.23
C THR A 55 3.29 -15.39 8.77
N THR A 56 2.08 -15.09 9.24
CA THR A 56 0.89 -15.68 8.63
C THR A 56 0.97 -15.45 7.12
N PRO A 57 0.83 -16.51 6.30
CA PRO A 57 0.78 -16.33 4.86
C PRO A 57 -0.31 -15.30 4.56
N TRP A 58 0.01 -14.30 3.74
CA TRP A 58 -0.97 -13.34 3.27
C TRP A 58 -2.12 -14.12 2.60
N THR A 59 -3.28 -14.21 3.27
CA THR A 59 -4.49 -14.74 2.65
C THR A 59 -5.12 -13.61 1.83
N GLY A 60 -5.61 -13.92 0.63
CA GLY A 60 -6.28 -12.96 -0.23
C GLY A 60 -7.44 -12.25 0.49
N PHE A 61 -7.77 -11.04 0.05
CA PHE A 61 -8.94 -10.34 0.57
C PHE A 61 -10.22 -11.00 0.05
N VAL A 62 -11.26 -11.06 0.89
CA VAL A 62 -12.60 -11.44 0.45
C VAL A 62 -13.12 -10.31 -0.46
N THR A 63 -13.31 -10.61 -1.74
CA THR A 63 -13.76 -9.65 -2.77
C THR A 63 -15.28 -9.62 -2.94
N GLU A 64 -16.01 -10.29 -2.05
CA GLU A 64 -17.46 -10.49 -2.16
C GLU A 64 -18.18 -9.85 -0.98
N ASN A 65 -19.24 -9.09 -1.27
CA ASN A 65 -20.06 -8.44 -0.27
C ASN A 65 -21.49 -8.27 -0.81
N GLU A 66 -22.42 -9.03 -0.24
CA GLU A 66 -23.83 -9.02 -0.67
C GLU A 66 -24.51 -7.65 -0.48
N GLN A 67 -24.17 -6.92 0.60
CA GLN A 67 -24.74 -5.59 0.84
C GLN A 67 -24.28 -4.60 -0.21
N PHE A 68 -23.01 -4.70 -0.62
CA PHE A 68 -22.45 -3.90 -1.70
C PHE A 68 -23.19 -4.17 -3.02
N GLU A 69 -23.30 -5.44 -3.40
CA GLU A 69 -23.96 -5.82 -4.65
C GLU A 69 -25.43 -5.39 -4.67
N ASN A 70 -26.19 -5.66 -3.61
CA ASN A 70 -27.60 -5.30 -3.55
C ASN A 70 -27.82 -3.78 -3.66
N TYR A 71 -26.97 -3.00 -3.00
CA TYR A 71 -27.04 -1.54 -3.06
C TYR A 71 -26.79 -1.01 -4.48
N TYR A 72 -25.74 -1.48 -5.16
CA TYR A 72 -25.41 -1.00 -6.51
C TYR A 72 -26.30 -1.61 -7.61
N LYS A 73 -26.80 -2.84 -7.44
CA LYS A 73 -27.85 -3.42 -8.31
C LYS A 73 -29.11 -2.56 -8.30
N ALA A 74 -29.54 -2.09 -7.12
CA ALA A 74 -30.74 -1.27 -6.98
C ALA A 74 -30.63 0.11 -7.68
N GLN A 75 -29.41 0.63 -7.85
CA GLN A 75 -29.16 1.89 -8.56
C GLN A 75 -29.27 1.76 -10.09
N LYS A 76 -29.32 0.53 -10.63
CA LYS A 76 -29.42 0.28 -12.07
C LYS A 76 -28.34 0.99 -12.90
N ILE A 77 -27.10 0.97 -12.39
CA ILE A 77 -25.93 1.55 -13.06
C ILE A 77 -25.58 0.84 -14.38
N VAL A 78 -25.91 -0.45 -14.47
CA VAL A 78 -25.76 -1.29 -15.66
C VAL A 78 -27.04 -2.14 -15.83
N PRO A 79 -27.34 -2.61 -17.05
CA PRO A 79 -28.39 -3.60 -17.27
C PRO A 79 -28.20 -4.83 -16.38
N ALA A 80 -29.30 -5.46 -15.95
CA ALA A 80 -29.23 -6.63 -15.06
C ALA A 80 -28.48 -7.81 -15.70
N GLU A 81 -28.54 -7.91 -17.03
CA GLU A 81 -27.88 -8.96 -17.83
C GLU A 81 -26.35 -8.80 -17.84
N GLU A 82 -25.84 -7.58 -17.70
CA GLU A 82 -24.40 -7.26 -17.71
C GLU A 82 -23.79 -7.23 -16.30
N TRP A 83 -24.61 -7.40 -15.25
CA TRP A 83 -24.16 -7.24 -13.87
C TRP A 83 -23.03 -8.21 -13.50
N ASP A 84 -23.17 -9.48 -13.88
CA ASP A 84 -22.19 -10.51 -13.55
C ASP A 84 -20.87 -10.26 -14.29
N GLU A 85 -20.93 -9.82 -15.54
CA GLU A 85 -19.73 -9.41 -16.30
C GLU A 85 -19.07 -8.19 -15.63
N PHE A 86 -19.85 -7.16 -15.29
CA PHE A 86 -19.35 -5.98 -14.59
C PHE A 86 -18.62 -6.33 -13.29
N MET A 87 -19.23 -7.16 -12.44
CA MET A 87 -18.61 -7.61 -11.18
C MET A 87 -17.38 -8.48 -11.44
N SER A 88 -17.38 -9.32 -12.48
CA SER A 88 -16.21 -10.11 -12.86
C SER A 88 -15.03 -9.19 -13.21
N VAL A 89 -15.27 -8.12 -13.96
CA VAL A 89 -14.24 -7.14 -14.31
C VAL A 89 -13.74 -6.39 -13.09
N PHE A 90 -14.65 -5.98 -12.20
CA PHE A 90 -14.31 -5.23 -10.99
C PHE A 90 -13.46 -6.05 -10.00
N LYS A 91 -13.67 -7.37 -9.94
CA LYS A 91 -12.89 -8.29 -9.09
C LYS A 91 -11.48 -8.56 -9.65
N ARG A 92 -11.20 -8.26 -10.93
CA ARG A 92 -9.87 -8.47 -11.51
C ARG A 92 -8.85 -7.48 -10.94
N PRO A 93 -7.62 -7.92 -10.62
CA PRO A 93 -6.56 -7.01 -10.21
C PRO A 93 -6.23 -6.04 -11.34
N LEU A 94 -6.04 -4.77 -11.00
CA LEU A 94 -5.63 -3.76 -11.96
C LEU A 94 -4.20 -4.05 -12.45
N PRO A 95 -3.91 -3.82 -13.74
CA PRO A 95 -2.54 -3.86 -14.24
C PRO A 95 -1.70 -2.81 -13.52
N ALA A 96 -0.42 -3.10 -13.30
CA ALA A 96 0.48 -2.14 -12.68
C ALA A 96 0.88 -1.10 -13.73
N THR A 97 0.79 0.18 -13.39
CA THR A 97 1.19 1.28 -14.30
C THR A 97 2.25 2.14 -13.65
N PHE A 98 3.17 2.69 -14.44
CA PHE A 98 4.12 3.69 -13.98
C PHE A 98 4.29 4.83 -14.99
N ARG A 99 4.77 5.97 -14.48
CA ARG A 99 4.95 7.21 -15.23
C ARG A 99 6.33 7.79 -14.95
N ILE A 100 6.98 8.25 -16.00
CA ILE A 100 8.19 9.06 -15.96
C ILE A 100 7.77 10.53 -16.01
N ASN A 101 8.29 11.34 -15.09
CA ASN A 101 8.02 12.77 -15.10
C ASN A 101 8.78 13.44 -16.27
N GLY A 102 8.04 14.01 -17.23
CA GLY A 102 8.60 14.65 -18.42
C GLY A 102 9.41 15.92 -18.16
N SER A 103 9.24 16.60 -17.01
CA SER A 103 10.04 17.79 -16.68
C SER A 103 11.46 17.47 -16.19
N GLY A 104 11.75 16.18 -15.97
CA GLY A 104 13.07 15.74 -15.54
C GLY A 104 14.08 15.77 -16.70
N LYS A 105 15.29 16.28 -16.44
CA LYS A 105 16.40 16.31 -17.42
C LYS A 105 16.72 14.95 -18.04
N PHE A 106 16.42 13.87 -17.32
CA PHE A 106 16.70 12.49 -17.73
C PHE A 106 15.45 11.72 -18.17
N ALA A 107 14.29 12.35 -18.32
CA ALA A 107 13.04 11.65 -18.59
C ALA A 107 13.13 10.74 -19.83
N TYR A 108 13.64 11.28 -20.94
CA TYR A 108 13.83 10.55 -22.19
C TYR A 108 14.93 9.49 -22.07
N ALA A 109 16.04 9.81 -21.41
CA ALA A 109 17.13 8.85 -21.20
C ALA A 109 16.66 7.63 -20.38
N ILE A 110 15.87 7.85 -19.32
CA ILE A 110 15.27 6.79 -18.51
C ILE A 110 14.28 5.97 -19.35
N ARG A 111 13.44 6.62 -20.15
CA ARG A 111 12.50 5.94 -21.06
C ARG A 111 13.25 5.03 -22.04
N ASP A 112 14.30 5.55 -22.67
CA ASP A 112 15.05 4.83 -23.70
C ASP A 112 15.93 3.72 -23.10
N GLN A 113 16.42 3.91 -21.88
CA GLN A 113 17.09 2.84 -21.12
C GLN A 113 16.12 1.74 -20.71
N MET A 114 14.93 2.09 -20.18
CA MET A 114 13.89 1.10 -19.84
C MET A 114 13.49 0.27 -21.05
N ARG A 115 13.32 0.90 -22.21
CA ARG A 115 12.98 0.17 -23.43
C ARG A 115 14.08 -0.81 -23.86
N ARG A 116 15.34 -0.35 -23.89
CA ARG A 116 16.47 -1.18 -24.34
C ARG A 116 16.83 -2.30 -23.38
N ASP A 117 16.88 -1.97 -22.09
CA ASP A 117 17.45 -2.86 -21.10
C ASP A 117 16.36 -3.69 -20.45
N PHE A 118 15.20 -3.13 -20.12
CA PHE A 118 14.18 -3.85 -19.36
C PHE A 118 13.11 -4.52 -20.24
N PHE A 119 12.57 -3.80 -21.23
CA PHE A 119 11.46 -4.33 -22.04
C PHE A 119 11.91 -5.45 -22.97
N ASN A 120 13.07 -5.29 -23.62
CA ASN A 120 13.64 -6.34 -24.47
C ASN A 120 13.89 -7.65 -23.71
N LEU A 121 14.29 -7.59 -22.43
CA LEU A 121 14.50 -8.77 -21.60
C LEU A 121 13.20 -9.51 -21.26
N LEU A 122 12.06 -8.81 -21.26
CA LEU A 122 10.75 -9.41 -21.01
C LEU A 122 10.13 -10.00 -22.29
N GLU A 123 10.55 -9.55 -23.48
CA GLU A 123 10.12 -10.13 -24.76
C GLU A 123 10.62 -11.57 -24.96
N GLU A 124 11.67 -11.99 -24.25
CA GLU A 124 12.26 -13.34 -24.34
C GLU A 124 11.42 -14.46 -23.66
N GLY A 125 10.13 -14.21 -23.38
CA GLY A 125 9.21 -15.24 -22.85
C GLY A 125 9.46 -15.57 -21.38
N VAL A 126 9.65 -14.54 -20.55
CA VAL A 126 9.89 -14.72 -19.12
C VAL A 126 8.62 -15.18 -18.42
N GLU A 127 8.70 -16.29 -17.70
CA GLU A 127 7.60 -16.79 -16.86
C GLU A 127 7.86 -16.47 -15.39
N VAL A 128 6.83 -15.99 -14.69
CA VAL A 128 6.88 -15.81 -13.23
C VAL A 128 5.69 -16.52 -12.60
N ASP A 129 5.98 -17.47 -11.72
CA ASP A 129 4.98 -18.33 -11.07
C ASP A 129 4.17 -19.18 -12.07
N GLY A 130 4.76 -19.53 -13.22
CA GLY A 130 4.12 -20.35 -14.26
C GLY A 130 3.19 -19.57 -15.20
N GLU A 131 3.08 -18.26 -15.02
CA GLU A 131 2.33 -17.37 -15.90
C GLU A 131 3.28 -16.58 -16.82
N PRO A 132 3.00 -16.50 -18.14
CA PRO A 132 3.80 -15.73 -19.07
C PRO A 132 3.69 -14.23 -18.75
N VAL A 133 4.82 -13.55 -18.75
CA VAL A 133 4.90 -12.11 -18.47
C VAL A 133 4.93 -11.34 -19.78
N ASP A 134 3.83 -10.66 -20.12
CA ASP A 134 3.81 -9.80 -21.30
C ASP A 134 4.76 -8.60 -21.15
N PRO A 135 5.37 -8.14 -22.25
CA PRO A 135 6.20 -6.95 -22.24
C PRO A 135 5.37 -5.69 -21.91
N PRO A 136 6.00 -4.69 -21.25
CA PRO A 136 5.34 -3.42 -20.94
C PRO A 136 4.88 -2.70 -22.21
N SER A 137 3.66 -2.17 -22.20
CA SER A 137 3.12 -1.42 -23.34
C SER A 137 2.87 0.05 -22.98
N PRO A 138 3.11 0.99 -23.90
CA PRO A 138 2.92 2.41 -23.63
C PRO A 138 1.43 2.74 -23.58
N LEU A 139 1.06 3.76 -22.80
CA LEU A 139 -0.30 4.29 -22.77
C LEU A 139 -0.48 5.28 -23.94
N PRO A 140 -1.32 4.98 -24.96
CA PRO A 140 -1.38 5.77 -26.20
C PRO A 140 -1.79 7.22 -26.02
N TRP A 141 -2.57 7.49 -24.97
CA TRP A 141 -3.07 8.83 -24.64
C TRP A 141 -2.05 9.67 -23.85
N TYR A 142 -0.95 9.09 -23.37
CA TYR A 142 0.07 9.81 -22.62
C TYR A 142 1.24 10.19 -23.54
N ALA A 143 1.55 11.48 -23.60
CA ALA A 143 2.56 12.01 -24.51
C ALA A 143 3.93 11.35 -24.34
N ASP A 144 4.67 11.31 -25.45
CA ASP A 144 6.08 10.93 -25.54
C ASP A 144 6.43 9.51 -25.03
N ASN A 145 5.42 8.64 -24.89
CA ASN A 145 5.54 7.31 -24.31
C ASN A 145 6.22 7.35 -22.93
N LEU A 146 5.83 8.30 -22.09
CA LEU A 146 6.36 8.45 -20.74
C LEU A 146 5.52 7.73 -19.68
N ALA A 147 4.43 7.07 -20.06
CA ALA A 147 3.63 6.23 -19.17
C ALA A 147 3.37 4.86 -19.80
N TRP A 148 3.44 3.82 -18.96
CA TRP A 148 3.45 2.41 -19.38
C TRP A 148 2.58 1.57 -18.46
N LYS A 149 1.99 0.51 -19.01
CA LYS A 149 1.28 -0.53 -18.27
C LYS A 149 2.04 -1.85 -18.31
N LEU A 150 1.93 -2.59 -17.21
CA LEU A 150 2.54 -3.89 -16.93
C LEU A 150 1.39 -4.86 -16.61
N ASN A 151 1.39 -6.03 -17.26
CA ASN A 151 0.37 -7.06 -17.04
C ASN A 151 0.73 -8.01 -15.88
N PHE A 152 1.74 -7.66 -15.08
CA PHE A 152 2.21 -8.47 -13.95
C PHE A 152 2.32 -7.64 -12.67
N SER A 153 2.17 -8.31 -11.54
CA SER A 153 2.13 -7.70 -10.22
C SER A 153 3.50 -7.22 -9.73
N ARG A 154 3.50 -6.30 -8.77
CA ARG A 154 4.72 -5.89 -8.03
C ARG A 154 5.41 -7.08 -7.36
N MET A 155 4.67 -8.10 -6.94
CA MET A 155 5.28 -9.30 -6.33
C MET A 155 6.02 -10.13 -7.37
N GLN A 156 5.45 -10.29 -8.56
CA GLN A 156 6.11 -10.96 -9.68
C GLN A 156 7.38 -10.21 -10.10
N LEU A 157 7.33 -8.87 -10.18
CA LEU A 157 8.51 -8.01 -10.39
C LEU A 157 9.66 -8.31 -9.43
N ARG A 158 9.36 -8.49 -8.14
CA ARG A 158 10.39 -8.75 -7.12
C ARG A 158 10.97 -10.14 -7.19
N LYS A 159 10.27 -11.10 -7.81
CA LYS A 159 10.73 -12.47 -8.00
C LYS A 159 11.60 -12.63 -9.25
N LEU A 160 11.52 -11.70 -10.20
CA LEU A 160 12.33 -11.73 -11.43
C LEU A 160 13.82 -11.74 -11.09
N PRO A 161 14.56 -12.83 -11.39
CA PRO A 161 15.98 -12.94 -11.05
C PRO A 161 16.82 -11.85 -11.71
N ILE A 162 16.38 -11.36 -12.87
CA ILE A 162 17.08 -10.36 -13.68
C ILE A 162 17.14 -8.98 -13.01
N LEU A 163 16.22 -8.70 -12.09
CA LEU A 163 16.16 -7.44 -11.33
C LEU A 163 16.82 -7.54 -9.94
N GLY A 164 17.28 -8.72 -9.54
CA GLY A 164 17.83 -8.99 -8.21
C GLY A 164 19.35 -8.87 -8.10
N LYS A 165 20.03 -8.37 -9.14
CA LYS A 165 21.49 -8.14 -9.15
C LYS A 165 21.86 -6.72 -8.76
#